data_AF-W2SDQ9-F1
#
_entry.id   AF-W2SDQ9-F1
#
_cell.length_a   1.000
_cell.length_b   1.000
_cell.length_c   1.000
_cell.angle_alpha   90.00
_cell.angle_beta   90.00
_cell.angle_gamma   90.00
#
_symmetry.space_group_name_H-M   'P 1'
#
loop_
_entity.id
_entity.type
_entity.pdbx_description
1 polymer ?
#
loop_
_entity_poly.entity_id
_entity_poly.type
_entity_poly.pdbx_seq_one_letter_code
_entity_poly.pdbx_strand_id
1 'polypeptide(L)'
;MSGLEKALFNLKFTSKQLNRQAAKADKDSRTEQAKLKKALTTTPPQPQIARLYATNSVRNSQQRVQLLTLAARIDAVAARVQTAITMRTVTASMAQTVKGMDVALKNMDLDKIGAVMEKFESQFEDLDVVSSYYEGVAGGVESQQVGVEGQGEVEALMGRVADEAGVELSQEMKSAPEAEVAKPEEDRRVLEEGLGDRLRALRSA
;
A
#
# COMPACT_ATOMS: atom_id res chain seq x y z
N MET A 1 6.36 -17.44 -24.82
CA MET A 1 6.48 -16.01 -24.47
C MET A 1 5.65 -15.21 -25.45
N SER A 2 4.44 -14.83 -25.08
CA SER A 2 3.62 -13.93 -25.90
C SER A 2 4.35 -12.59 -26.10
N GLY A 3 4.03 -11.86 -27.18
CA GLY A 3 4.64 -10.53 -27.40
C GLY A 3 4.42 -9.57 -26.23
N LEU A 4 3.30 -9.72 -25.50
CA LEU A 4 2.97 -8.96 -24.30
C LEU A 4 3.86 -9.32 -23.10
N GLU A 5 4.20 -10.59 -22.89
CA GLU A 5 5.11 -11.02 -21.82
C GLU A 5 6.54 -10.50 -22.05
N LYS A 6 6.99 -10.52 -23.31
CA LYS A 6 8.29 -9.95 -23.69
C LYS A 6 8.31 -8.42 -23.48
N ALA A 7 7.23 -7.74 -23.85
CA ALA A 7 7.09 -6.30 -23.61
C ALA A 7 7.08 -5.98 -22.10
N LEU A 8 6.35 -6.76 -21.30
CA LEU A 8 6.32 -6.62 -19.84
C LEU A 8 7.72 -6.79 -19.23
N PHE A 9 8.46 -7.83 -19.65
CA PHE A 9 9.83 -8.05 -19.19
C PHE A 9 10.73 -6.85 -19.52
N ASN A 10 10.67 -6.37 -20.76
CA ASN A 10 11.44 -5.20 -21.19
C ASN A 10 11.07 -3.96 -20.37
N LEU A 11 9.79 -3.70 -20.12
CA LEU A 11 9.34 -2.56 -19.32
C LEU A 11 9.85 -2.63 -17.88
N LYS A 12 9.74 -3.79 -17.22
CA LYS A 12 10.28 -3.99 -15.86
C LYS A 12 11.79 -3.84 -15.83
N PHE A 13 12.49 -4.36 -16.83
CA PHE A 13 13.94 -4.23 -16.97
C PHE A 13 14.36 -2.77 -17.16
N THR A 14 13.70 -2.04 -18.06
CA THR A 14 13.96 -0.61 -18.30
C THR A 14 13.67 0.22 -17.07
N SER A 15 12.56 -0.02 -16.35
CA SER A 15 12.26 0.65 -15.07
C SER A 15 13.41 0.46 -14.06
N LYS A 16 13.88 -0.78 -13.88
CA LYS A 16 15.00 -1.10 -12.99
C LYS A 16 16.30 -0.44 -13.44
N GLN A 17 16.57 -0.39 -14.75
CA GLN A 17 17.73 0.27 -15.33
C GLN A 17 17.71 1.78 -15.07
N LEU A 18 16.56 2.45 -15.25
CA LEU A 18 16.39 3.88 -14.98
C LEU A 18 16.55 4.19 -13.49
N ASN A 19 16.02 3.36 -12.60
CA ASN A 19 16.23 3.50 -11.15
C ASN A 19 17.71 3.40 -10.78
N ARG A 20 18.45 2.50 -11.43
CA ARG A 20 19.91 2.38 -11.23
C ARG A 20 20.67 3.62 -11.73
N GLN A 21 20.26 4.17 -12.88
CA GLN A 21 20.83 5.41 -13.41
C GLN A 21 20.50 6.62 -12.52
N ALA A 22 19.28 6.68 -11.96
CA ALA A 22 18.89 7.71 -11.01
C ALA A 22 19.72 7.65 -9.72
N ALA A 23 19.96 6.45 -9.18
CA ALA A 23 20.83 6.26 -8.02
C ALA A 23 22.29 6.68 -8.32
N LYS A 24 22.78 6.42 -9.53
CA LYS A 24 24.09 6.91 -9.98
C LYS A 24 24.12 8.44 -10.06
N ALA A 25 23.12 9.07 -10.65
CA ALA A 25 22.99 10.53 -10.70
C ALA A 25 22.92 11.17 -9.30
N ASP A 26 22.29 10.49 -8.33
CA ASP A 26 22.30 10.93 -6.92
C ASP A 26 23.70 10.90 -6.32
N LYS A 27 24.43 9.79 -6.53
CA LYS A 27 25.82 9.67 -6.06
C LYS A 27 26.70 10.75 -6.69
N ASP A 28 26.57 10.97 -7.99
CA ASP A 28 27.32 12.01 -8.71
C ASP A 28 26.92 13.42 -8.23
N SER A 29 25.66 13.66 -7.85
CA SER A 29 25.26 14.93 -7.24
C SER A 29 25.93 15.14 -5.88
N ARG A 30 25.98 14.11 -5.02
CA ARG A 30 26.62 14.18 -3.70
C ARG A 30 28.14 14.39 -3.79
N THR A 31 28.81 13.78 -4.76
CA THR A 31 30.24 13.99 -4.96
C THR A 31 30.54 15.43 -5.41
N GLU A 32 29.72 16.00 -6.29
CA GLU A 32 29.83 17.41 -6.69
C GLU A 32 29.52 18.37 -5.53
N GLN A 33 28.57 18.05 -4.64
CA GLN A 33 28.35 18.82 -3.41
C GLN A 33 29.56 18.76 -2.47
N ALA A 34 30.21 17.61 -2.34
CA ALA A 34 31.43 17.49 -1.54
C ALA A 34 32.59 18.31 -2.13
N LYS A 35 32.74 18.33 -3.46
CA LYS A 35 33.71 19.18 -4.16
C LYS A 35 33.39 20.66 -4.01
N LEU A 36 32.12 21.04 -4.07
CA LEU A 36 31.66 22.40 -3.79
C LEU A 36 32.06 22.85 -2.39
N LYS A 37 31.79 22.02 -1.36
CA LYS A 37 32.20 22.31 0.02
C LYS A 37 33.71 22.55 0.12
N LYS A 38 34.52 21.66 -0.49
CA LYS A 38 35.98 21.82 -0.53
C LYS A 38 36.40 23.13 -1.22
N ALA A 39 35.84 23.44 -2.39
CA ALA A 39 36.15 24.65 -3.15
C ALA A 39 35.77 25.95 -2.41
N LEU A 40 34.77 25.91 -1.53
CA LEU A 40 34.39 27.04 -0.68
C LEU A 40 35.32 27.21 0.54
N THR A 41 35.86 26.11 1.08
CA THR A 41 36.77 26.13 2.24
C THR A 41 38.24 26.39 1.87
N THR A 42 38.61 26.23 0.60
CA THR A 42 39.98 26.50 0.14
C THR A 42 40.21 28.01 0.03
N THR A 43 41.24 28.50 0.71
CA THR A 43 41.74 29.89 0.61
C THR A 43 42.94 29.92 -0.34
N PRO A 44 43.00 30.78 -1.38
CA PRO A 44 42.00 31.76 -1.78
C PRO A 44 40.75 31.12 -2.42
N PRO A 45 39.55 31.64 -2.13
CA PRO A 45 38.32 31.10 -2.68
C PRO A 45 38.26 31.34 -4.20
N GLN A 46 37.96 30.28 -4.95
CA GLN A 46 37.80 30.32 -6.41
C GLN A 46 36.30 30.28 -6.77
N PRO A 47 35.61 31.44 -6.79
CA PRO A 47 34.14 31.50 -6.92
C PRO A 47 33.63 30.92 -8.23
N GLN A 48 34.42 30.97 -9.31
CA GLN A 48 34.04 30.39 -10.61
C GLN A 48 33.97 28.86 -10.56
N ILE A 49 34.93 28.21 -9.88
CA ILE A 49 34.95 26.75 -9.72
C ILE A 49 33.81 26.28 -8.80
N ALA A 50 33.54 27.02 -7.72
CA ALA A 50 32.39 26.73 -6.86
C ALA A 50 31.07 26.82 -7.62
N ARG A 51 30.86 27.85 -8.45
CA ARG A 51 29.66 27.97 -9.30
C ARG A 51 29.53 26.79 -10.27
N LEU A 52 30.63 26.33 -10.88
CA LEU A 52 30.61 25.17 -11.77
C LEU A 52 30.14 23.89 -11.06
N TYR A 53 30.69 23.59 -9.87
CA TYR A 53 30.28 22.43 -9.08
C TYR A 53 28.85 22.52 -8.59
N ALA A 54 28.38 23.73 -8.22
CA ALA A 54 26.98 23.95 -7.85
C ALA A 54 26.04 23.67 -9.04
N THR A 55 26.32 24.22 -10.23
CA THR A 55 25.52 23.97 -11.43
C THR A 55 25.50 22.49 -11.80
N ASN A 56 26.65 21.80 -11.72
CA ASN A 56 26.72 20.37 -11.98
C ASN A 56 25.90 19.54 -10.99
N SER A 57 25.92 19.88 -9.70
CA SER A 57 25.09 19.22 -8.70
C SER A 57 23.60 19.43 -8.95
N VAL A 58 23.17 20.67 -9.25
CA VAL A 58 21.77 20.98 -9.58
C VAL A 58 21.32 20.22 -10.82
N ARG A 59 22.14 20.19 -11.88
CA ARG A 59 21.86 19.42 -13.11
C ARG A 59 21.66 17.94 -12.82
N ASN A 60 22.56 17.31 -12.06
CA ASN A 60 22.47 15.90 -11.70
C ASN A 60 21.24 15.60 -10.81
N SER A 61 20.89 16.50 -9.90
CA SER A 61 19.68 16.40 -9.07
C SER A 61 18.40 16.46 -9.92
N GLN A 62 18.32 17.39 -10.86
CA GLN A 62 17.19 17.49 -11.79
C GLN A 62 17.08 16.24 -12.68
N GLN A 63 18.22 15.76 -13.19
CA GLN A 63 18.27 14.53 -13.99
C GLN A 63 17.79 13.32 -13.17
N ARG A 64 18.17 13.20 -11.89
CA ARG A 64 17.68 12.16 -10.98
C ARG A 64 16.15 12.16 -10.89
N VAL A 65 15.54 13.33 -10.67
CA VAL A 65 14.07 13.46 -10.56
C VAL A 65 13.38 13.07 -11.87
N GLN A 66 13.93 13.48 -13.02
CA GLN A 66 13.38 13.11 -14.33
C GLN A 66 13.46 11.58 -14.57
N LEU A 67 14.59 10.95 -14.25
CA LEU A 67 14.78 9.50 -14.39
C LEU A 67 13.83 8.71 -13.48
N LEU A 68 13.67 9.13 -12.22
CA LEU A 68 12.72 8.50 -11.28
C LEU A 68 11.27 8.65 -11.75
N THR A 69 10.91 9.84 -12.25
CA THR A 69 9.58 10.08 -12.79
C THR A 69 9.29 9.17 -13.99
N LEU A 70 10.26 9.00 -14.89
CA LEU A 70 10.13 8.10 -16.03
C LEU A 70 10.05 6.63 -15.58
N ALA A 71 10.87 6.22 -14.61
CA ALA A 71 10.85 4.86 -14.06
C ALA A 71 9.49 4.54 -13.42
N ALA A 72 8.95 5.43 -12.59
CA ALA A 72 7.64 5.27 -11.97
C ALA A 72 6.50 5.17 -13.00
N ARG A 73 6.55 5.98 -14.06
CA ARG A 73 5.59 5.90 -15.16
C ARG A 73 5.67 4.55 -15.89
N ILE A 74 6.87 4.05 -16.16
CA ILE A 74 7.07 2.76 -16.81
C ILE A 74 6.58 1.63 -15.91
N ASP A 75 6.85 1.69 -14.61
CA ASP A 75 6.42 0.68 -13.65
C ASP A 75 4.89 0.60 -13.53
N ALA A 76 4.21 1.76 -13.50
CA ALA A 76 2.75 1.83 -13.55
C ALA A 76 2.18 1.21 -14.84
N VAL A 77 2.82 1.43 -16.00
CA VAL A 77 2.42 0.78 -17.25
C VAL A 77 2.69 -0.72 -17.21
N ALA A 78 3.83 -1.15 -16.65
CA ALA A 78 4.15 -2.57 -16.49
C ALA A 78 3.12 -3.29 -15.59
N ALA A 79 2.67 -2.65 -14.50
CA ALA A 79 1.62 -3.19 -13.64
C ALA A 79 0.31 -3.41 -14.40
N ARG A 80 -0.13 -2.43 -15.20
CA ARG A 80 -1.34 -2.58 -16.05
C ARG A 80 -1.19 -3.70 -17.07
N VAL A 81 -0.02 -3.80 -17.71
CA VAL A 81 0.28 -4.87 -18.67
C VAL A 81 0.27 -6.24 -17.99
N GLN A 82 0.82 -6.34 -16.78
CA GLN A 82 0.77 -7.57 -15.98
C GLN A 82 -0.67 -7.98 -15.69
N THR A 83 -1.53 -7.05 -15.24
CA THR A 83 -2.95 -7.31 -15.00
C THR A 83 -3.63 -7.77 -16.29
N ALA A 84 -3.35 -7.15 -17.43
CA ALA A 84 -3.92 -7.55 -18.72
C ALA A 84 -3.50 -8.97 -19.14
N ILE A 85 -2.24 -9.36 -18.89
CA ILE A 85 -1.76 -10.72 -19.14
C ILE A 85 -2.48 -11.72 -18.24
N THR A 86 -2.58 -11.42 -16.94
CA THR A 86 -3.30 -12.29 -15.99
C THR A 86 -4.77 -12.45 -16.38
N MET A 87 -5.44 -11.35 -16.70
CA MET A 87 -6.84 -11.38 -17.15
C MET A 87 -7.00 -12.22 -18.43
N ARG A 88 -6.09 -12.09 -19.40
CA ARG A 88 -6.10 -12.91 -20.60
C ARG A 88 -5.98 -14.40 -20.29
N THR A 89 -5.07 -14.77 -19.38
CA THR A 89 -4.92 -16.17 -18.94
C THR A 89 -6.19 -16.68 -18.28
N VAL A 90 -6.80 -15.89 -17.39
CA VAL A 90 -8.07 -16.23 -16.74
C VAL A 90 -9.19 -16.39 -17.77
N THR A 91 -9.34 -15.47 -18.72
CA THR A 91 -10.32 -15.59 -19.80
C THR A 91 -10.12 -16.84 -20.65
N ALA A 92 -8.86 -17.20 -20.96
CA ALA A 92 -8.56 -18.41 -21.71
C ALA A 92 -8.95 -19.68 -20.92
N SER A 93 -8.64 -19.73 -19.61
CA SER A 93 -9.06 -20.81 -18.74
C SER A 93 -10.59 -20.91 -18.63
N MET A 94 -11.28 -19.79 -18.44
CA MET A 94 -12.74 -19.76 -18.41
C MET A 94 -13.35 -20.23 -19.73
N ALA A 95 -12.81 -19.81 -20.88
CA ALA A 95 -13.27 -20.26 -22.19
C ALA A 95 -13.09 -21.78 -22.37
N GLN A 96 -12.01 -22.35 -21.85
CA GLN A 96 -11.78 -23.79 -21.87
C GLN A 96 -12.75 -24.53 -20.93
N THR A 97 -13.00 -24.02 -19.73
CA THR A 97 -13.99 -24.57 -18.80
C THR A 97 -15.41 -24.52 -19.37
N VAL A 98 -15.81 -23.41 -19.98
CA VAL A 98 -17.13 -23.26 -20.62
C VAL A 98 -17.29 -24.24 -21.78
N LYS A 99 -16.24 -24.46 -22.59
CA LYS A 99 -16.25 -25.52 -23.62
C LYS A 99 -16.39 -26.92 -23.02
N GLY A 100 -15.66 -27.21 -21.94
CA GLY A 100 -15.78 -28.49 -21.23
C GLY A 100 -17.19 -28.69 -20.66
N MET A 101 -17.79 -27.63 -20.12
CA MET A 101 -19.15 -27.64 -19.60
C MET A 101 -20.20 -27.81 -20.71
N ASP A 102 -20.05 -27.16 -21.87
CA ASP A 102 -20.95 -27.36 -23.02
C ASP A 102 -20.94 -28.81 -23.53
N VAL A 103 -19.77 -29.46 -23.53
CA VAL A 103 -19.65 -30.89 -23.86
C VAL A 103 -20.26 -31.77 -22.77
N ALA A 104 -20.05 -31.46 -21.50
CA ALA A 104 -20.65 -32.19 -20.39
C ALA A 104 -22.18 -32.07 -20.38
N LEU A 105 -22.72 -30.88 -20.64
CA LEU A 105 -24.16 -30.62 -20.75
C LEU A 105 -24.80 -31.31 -21.96
N LYS A 106 -24.08 -31.47 -23.08
CA LYS A 106 -24.54 -32.26 -24.23
C LYS A 106 -24.58 -33.77 -23.97
N ASN A 107 -23.71 -34.25 -23.09
CA ASN A 107 -23.65 -35.66 -22.69
C ASN A 107 -24.46 -35.95 -21.40
N MET A 108 -25.12 -34.94 -20.82
CA MET A 108 -25.99 -35.09 -19.66
C MET A 108 -27.33 -35.69 -20.11
N ASP A 109 -27.46 -37.01 -19.97
CA ASP A 109 -28.75 -37.71 -20.08
C ASP A 109 -29.67 -37.23 -18.94
N LEU A 110 -30.77 -36.57 -19.30
CA LEU A 110 -31.79 -36.09 -18.34
C LEU A 110 -32.33 -37.25 -17.47
N ASP A 111 -32.40 -38.47 -18.01
CA ASP A 111 -32.85 -39.66 -17.29
C ASP A 111 -31.87 -40.08 -16.18
N LYS A 112 -30.56 -39.94 -16.40
CA LYS A 112 -29.55 -40.24 -15.37
C LYS A 112 -29.52 -39.16 -14.30
N ILE A 113 -29.80 -37.91 -14.65
CA ILE A 113 -29.95 -36.81 -13.69
C ILE A 113 -31.19 -37.04 -12.82
N GLY A 114 -32.31 -37.49 -13.42
CA GLY A 114 -33.50 -37.89 -12.67
C GLY A 114 -33.21 -38.98 -11.64
N ALA A 115 -32.54 -40.07 -12.06
CA ALA A 115 -32.17 -41.17 -11.16
C ALA A 115 -31.16 -40.77 -10.06
N VAL A 116 -30.25 -39.82 -10.35
CA VAL A 116 -29.32 -39.29 -9.36
C VAL A 116 -30.00 -38.31 -8.41
N MET A 117 -30.98 -37.52 -8.87
CA MET A 117 -31.77 -36.63 -8.01
C MET A 117 -32.70 -37.42 -7.10
N GLU A 118 -33.33 -38.49 -7.57
CA GLU A 118 -34.16 -39.38 -6.73
C GLU A 118 -33.30 -40.06 -5.64
N LYS A 119 -32.07 -40.45 -5.99
CA LYS A 119 -31.10 -41.00 -5.02
C LYS A 119 -30.48 -39.93 -4.09
N PHE A 120 -30.40 -38.68 -4.56
CA PHE A 120 -29.99 -37.55 -3.73
C PHE A 120 -31.09 -37.20 -2.74
N GLU A 121 -32.36 -37.17 -3.17
CA GLU A 121 -33.52 -36.93 -2.31
C GLU A 121 -33.64 -38.01 -1.24
N SER A 122 -33.45 -39.30 -1.58
CA SER A 122 -33.42 -40.37 -0.56
C SER A 122 -32.25 -40.20 0.42
N GLN A 123 -31.06 -39.78 -0.05
CA GLN A 123 -29.89 -39.55 0.81
C GLN A 123 -30.01 -38.27 1.64
N PHE A 124 -30.71 -37.25 1.15
CA PHE A 124 -30.96 -36.00 1.86
C PHE A 124 -32.06 -36.19 2.90
N GLU A 125 -33.08 -36.99 2.60
CA GLU A 125 -34.11 -37.41 3.57
C GLU A 125 -33.46 -38.25 4.68
N ASP A 126 -32.53 -39.17 4.36
CA ASP A 126 -31.73 -39.88 5.36
C ASP A 126 -30.85 -38.92 6.19
N LEU A 127 -30.28 -37.88 5.57
CA LEU A 127 -29.47 -36.88 6.26
C LEU A 127 -30.32 -35.94 7.14
N ASP A 128 -31.53 -35.59 6.73
CA ASP A 128 -32.49 -34.82 7.54
C ASP A 128 -33.06 -35.67 8.70
N VAL A 129 -33.22 -36.99 8.51
CA VAL A 129 -33.54 -37.92 9.59
C VAL A 129 -32.35 -38.02 10.57
N VAL A 130 -31.12 -38.04 10.09
CA VAL A 130 -29.91 -38.03 10.95
C VAL A 130 -29.71 -36.66 11.60
N SER A 131 -29.99 -35.56 10.91
CA SER A 131 -29.86 -34.19 11.41
C SER A 131 -30.99 -33.84 12.37
N SER A 132 -32.21 -34.35 12.20
CA SER A 132 -33.27 -34.24 13.21
C SER A 132 -33.01 -35.13 14.43
N TYR A 133 -32.34 -36.27 14.25
CA TYR A 133 -31.78 -37.05 15.37
C TYR A 133 -30.63 -36.30 16.04
N TYR A 134 -29.81 -35.57 15.28
CA TYR A 134 -28.71 -34.78 15.79
C TYR A 134 -29.20 -33.50 16.47
N GLU A 135 -30.16 -32.75 15.92
CA GLU A 135 -30.79 -31.55 16.49
C GLU A 135 -31.69 -31.91 17.68
N GLY A 136 -32.27 -33.11 17.71
CA GLY A 136 -32.89 -33.69 18.91
C GLY A 136 -31.89 -33.99 20.03
N VAL A 137 -30.60 -34.17 19.71
CA VAL A 137 -29.49 -34.41 20.66
C VAL A 137 -28.63 -33.15 20.90
N ALA A 138 -28.63 -32.20 19.95
CA ALA A 138 -27.79 -31.00 19.85
C ALA A 138 -28.56 -29.69 19.91
N GLY A 139 -29.90 -29.71 20.04
CA GLY A 139 -30.74 -28.54 20.36
C GLY A 139 -30.40 -27.88 21.70
N GLY A 140 -29.42 -28.42 22.44
CA GLY A 140 -28.76 -27.76 23.57
C GLY A 140 -27.49 -26.97 23.24
N VAL A 141 -26.96 -27.01 22.01
CA VAL A 141 -25.60 -26.52 21.69
C VAL A 141 -25.50 -25.59 20.47
N GLU A 142 -26.48 -25.55 19.55
CA GLU A 142 -26.31 -24.90 18.24
C GLU A 142 -27.16 -23.65 18.01
N SER A 143 -27.23 -22.74 18.99
CA SER A 143 -27.78 -21.39 18.75
C SER A 143 -26.87 -20.47 17.93
N GLN A 144 -25.74 -20.91 17.37
CA GLN A 144 -24.79 -19.95 16.78
C GLN A 144 -23.68 -20.50 15.87
N GLN A 145 -23.82 -21.68 15.28
CA GLN A 145 -22.87 -22.11 14.26
C GLN A 145 -23.16 -21.37 12.94
N VAL A 146 -22.46 -20.25 12.77
CA VAL A 146 -22.01 -19.78 11.45
C VAL A 146 -23.08 -19.16 10.54
N GLY A 147 -23.75 -18.17 11.12
CA GLY A 147 -23.71 -16.83 10.57
C GLY A 147 -23.08 -15.91 11.62
N VAL A 148 -21.75 -15.93 11.77
CA VAL A 148 -20.91 -15.10 12.67
C VAL A 148 -19.39 -15.35 12.44
N GLU A 149 -18.97 -16.47 11.82
CA GLU A 149 -17.52 -16.76 11.65
C GLU A 149 -16.76 -15.82 10.71
N GLY A 150 -17.43 -15.15 9.76
CA GLY A 150 -16.80 -14.07 8.99
C GLY A 150 -16.52 -12.80 9.80
N GLN A 151 -17.15 -12.63 10.97
CA GLN A 151 -16.99 -11.41 11.77
C GLN A 151 -15.70 -11.45 12.59
N GLY A 152 -15.30 -12.59 13.14
CA GLY A 152 -14.08 -12.69 13.96
C GLY A 152 -12.79 -12.41 13.19
N GLU A 153 -12.67 -12.90 11.96
CA GLU A 153 -11.51 -12.60 11.10
C GLU A 153 -11.47 -11.14 10.66
N VAL A 154 -12.64 -10.53 10.44
CA VAL A 154 -12.81 -9.12 10.11
C VAL A 154 -12.46 -8.23 11.31
N GLU A 155 -12.91 -8.59 12.52
CA GLU A 155 -12.59 -7.91 13.78
C GLU A 155 -11.09 -7.98 14.07
N ALA A 156 -10.47 -9.15 13.86
CA ALA A 156 -9.03 -9.35 14.04
C ALA A 156 -8.18 -8.63 12.98
N LEU A 157 -8.69 -8.44 11.76
CA LEU A 157 -8.05 -7.62 10.72
C LEU A 157 -8.16 -6.12 11.06
N MET A 158 -9.33 -5.69 11.55
CA MET A 158 -9.60 -4.31 11.93
C MET A 158 -8.78 -3.88 13.16
N GLY A 159 -8.62 -4.76 14.15
CA GLY A 159 -7.75 -4.54 15.31
C GLY A 159 -6.28 -4.37 14.91
N ARG A 160 -5.76 -5.24 14.03
CA ARG A 160 -4.37 -5.16 13.56
C ARG A 160 -4.04 -3.86 12.83
N VAL A 161 -4.94 -3.38 11.96
CA VAL A 161 -4.77 -2.12 11.22
C VAL A 161 -4.85 -0.90 12.14
N ALA A 162 -5.70 -0.95 13.17
CA ALA A 162 -5.80 0.12 14.17
C ALA A 162 -4.54 0.22 15.05
N ASP A 163 -3.99 -0.93 15.48
CA ASP A 163 -2.77 -0.98 16.27
C ASP A 163 -1.56 -0.46 15.50
N GLU A 164 -1.40 -0.83 14.22
CA GLU A 164 -0.32 -0.30 13.37
C GLU A 164 -0.43 1.23 13.22
N ALA A 165 -1.63 1.76 12.97
CA ALA A 165 -1.86 3.20 12.87
C ALA A 165 -1.61 3.95 14.20
N GLY A 166 -1.96 3.35 15.35
CA GLY A 166 -1.70 3.92 16.67
C GLY A 166 -0.22 3.92 17.08
N VAL A 167 0.52 2.89 16.65
CA VAL A 167 1.96 2.77 16.90
C VAL A 167 2.76 3.73 16.04
N GLU A 168 2.41 3.93 14.75
CA GLU A 168 3.07 4.90 13.88
C GLU A 168 2.90 6.34 14.39
N LEU A 169 1.69 6.73 14.81
CA LEU A 169 1.41 8.06 15.38
C LEU A 169 2.17 8.28 16.71
N SER A 170 2.24 7.24 17.55
CA SER A 170 2.99 7.28 18.81
C SER A 170 4.51 7.33 18.57
N GLN A 171 5.01 6.70 17.51
CA GLN A 171 6.41 6.77 17.12
C GLN A 171 6.76 8.13 16.53
N GLU A 172 5.93 8.71 15.68
CA GLU A 172 6.13 10.07 15.13
C GLU A 172 6.13 11.13 16.23
N MET A 173 5.22 11.03 17.21
CA MET A 173 5.22 11.96 18.36
C MET A 173 6.43 11.77 19.29
N LYS A 174 6.94 10.54 19.45
CA LYS A 174 8.14 10.28 20.27
C LYS A 174 9.47 10.53 19.57
N SER A 175 9.48 10.62 18.24
CA SER A 175 10.70 10.83 17.45
C SER A 175 10.86 12.26 16.94
N ALA A 176 9.91 13.16 17.24
CA ALA A 176 10.19 14.58 17.32
C ALA A 176 11.10 14.83 18.55
N PRO A 177 12.35 15.28 18.37
CA PRO A 177 13.22 15.58 19.50
C PRO A 177 12.69 16.83 20.19
N GLU A 178 12.31 16.71 21.47
CA GLU A 178 12.29 17.82 22.42
C GLU A 178 13.73 18.31 22.62
N ALA A 179 14.24 19.06 21.65
CA ALA A 179 15.33 19.98 21.86
C ALA A 179 14.74 21.20 22.60
N GLU A 180 15.26 21.45 23.80
CA GLU A 180 15.10 22.64 24.65
C GLU A 180 14.27 23.79 24.03
N VAL A 181 12.95 23.78 24.27
CA VAL A 181 12.15 25.00 24.20
C VAL A 181 11.95 25.46 25.63
N ALA A 182 12.52 26.64 25.91
CA ALA A 182 12.38 27.37 27.17
C ALA A 182 10.92 27.36 27.67
N LYS A 183 10.78 27.26 28.99
CA LYS A 183 9.52 27.30 29.73
C LYS A 183 8.55 28.35 29.16
N PRO A 184 7.37 27.96 28.63
CA PRO A 184 6.35 28.92 28.22
C PRO A 184 5.58 29.53 29.42
N GLU A 185 5.90 29.16 30.66
CA GLU A 185 5.22 29.69 31.84
C GLU A 185 5.60 31.15 32.17
N GLU A 186 6.81 31.61 31.86
CA GLU A 186 7.20 33.01 32.12
C GLU A 186 6.59 33.97 31.10
N ASP A 187 6.59 33.63 29.80
CA ASP A 187 5.98 34.48 28.76
C ASP A 187 4.45 34.60 28.93
N ARG A 188 3.77 33.54 29.39
CA ARG A 188 2.32 33.59 29.66
C ARG A 188 1.98 34.49 30.85
N ARG A 189 2.81 34.51 31.90
CA ARG A 189 2.63 35.39 33.08
C ARG A 189 2.87 36.86 32.72
N VAL A 190 3.90 37.17 31.93
CA VAL A 190 4.19 38.55 31.49
C VAL A 190 3.07 39.09 30.58
N LEU A 191 2.47 38.24 29.74
CA LEU A 191 1.28 38.60 28.94
C LEU A 191 0.03 38.81 29.81
N GLU A 192 -0.20 37.96 30.81
CA GLU A 192 -1.34 38.08 31.74
C GLU A 192 -1.24 39.34 32.63
N GLU A 193 -0.04 39.70 33.10
CA GLU A 193 0.20 40.93 33.86
C GLU A 193 -0.05 42.19 33.00
N GLY A 194 0.45 42.21 31.75
CA GLY A 194 0.23 43.32 30.82
C GLY A 194 -1.24 43.50 30.38
N LEU A 195 -2.01 42.41 30.31
CA LEU A 195 -3.47 42.45 30.07
C LEU A 195 -4.24 42.94 31.30
N GLY A 196 -3.82 42.54 32.50
CA GLY A 196 -4.43 42.98 33.76
C GLY A 196 -4.34 44.48 33.99
N ASP A 197 -3.20 45.09 33.66
CA ASP A 197 -3.01 46.54 33.78
C ASP A 197 -3.81 47.33 32.73
N ARG A 198 -3.92 46.81 31.50
CA ARG A 198 -4.77 47.40 30.44
C ARG A 198 -6.26 47.34 30.80
N LEU A 199 -6.71 46.25 31.42
CA LEU A 199 -8.09 46.11 31.89
C LEU A 199 -8.39 47.00 33.09
N ARG A 200 -7.42 47.24 33.99
CA ARG A 200 -7.55 48.20 35.08
C ARG A 200 -7.68 49.64 34.56
N ALA A 201 -6.85 50.02 33.59
CA ALA A 201 -6.90 51.35 32.98
C ALA A 201 -8.23 51.63 32.25
N LEU A 202 -8.83 50.61 31.62
CA LEU A 202 -10.17 50.70 31.01
C LEU A 202 -11.32 50.71 32.02
N ARG A 203 -11.07 50.32 33.28
CA ARG A 203 -12.09 50.31 34.35
C ARG A 203 -12.03 51.55 35.23
N SER A 204 -10.97 52.36 35.11
CA SER A 204 -10.77 53.63 35.79
C SER A 204 -10.99 54.87 34.89
N ALA A 205 -11.44 54.66 33.65
CA ALA A 205 -11.95 55.68 32.73
C ALA A 205 -13.47 55.57 32.63
#